data_AF-A0A1J5U0R4-F1
#
_entry.id   AF-A0A1J5U0R4-F1
#
_cell.length_a   1.000
_cell.length_b   1.000
_cell.length_c   1.000
_cell.angle_alpha   90.00
_cell.angle_beta   90.00
_cell.angle_gamma   90.00
#
_symmetry.space_group_name_H-M   'P 1'
#
loop_
_entity.id
_entity.type
_entity.pdbx_description
1 polymer ?
#
loop_
_entity_poly.entity_id
_entity_poly.type
_entity_poly.pdbx_seq_one_letter_code
_entity_poly.pdbx_strand_id
1 'polypeptide(L)'
;MDVEKQPEPVPLGVAKELLEKELGVRENRLRCVDCGHFQAVPDVEPETNKSEDEEESDEYTGPICEKCDSQRLILIEQIQYEHKLALDHVRLITQATTEQATQIMEKIIELEHVNGYYAAKIVDVLPMHADAVRSIFARERFSLGHDEIDTIVSVVKETMGV
;
A
#
# COMPACT_ATOMS: atom_id res chain seq x y z
N MET A 1 -25.49 3.45 18.24
CA MET A 1 -25.01 3.40 16.85
C MET A 1 -23.51 3.56 16.97
N ASP A 2 -22.78 2.45 16.92
CA ASP A 2 -21.33 2.49 16.89
C ASP A 2 -20.93 3.21 15.60
N VAL A 3 -20.34 4.40 15.75
CA VAL A 3 -19.79 5.14 14.62
C VAL A 3 -18.62 4.31 14.13
N GLU A 4 -18.78 3.64 12.98
CA GLU A 4 -17.69 2.91 12.35
C GLU A 4 -16.47 3.85 12.24
N LYS A 5 -15.34 3.41 12.81
CA LYS A 5 -14.10 4.19 12.81
C LYS A 5 -13.72 4.44 11.35
N GLN A 6 -13.71 5.72 10.94
CA GLN A 6 -13.28 6.06 9.59
C GLN A 6 -11.84 5.58 9.37
N PRO A 7 -11.51 5.10 8.16
CA PRO A 7 -10.16 4.68 7.85
C PRO A 7 -9.20 5.86 8.01
N GLU A 8 -8.03 5.58 8.57
CA GLU A 8 -6.99 6.60 8.73
C GLU A 8 -6.47 7.02 7.34
N PRO A 9 -6.36 8.33 7.07
CA PRO A 9 -5.88 8.82 5.78
C PRO A 9 -4.38 8.49 5.64
N VAL A 10 -4.02 7.93 4.48
CA VAL A 10 -2.66 7.50 4.17
C VAL A 10 -2.17 8.24 2.92
N PRO A 11 -1.02 8.94 2.97
CA PRO A 11 -0.45 9.57 1.78
C PRO A 11 0.04 8.52 0.77
N LEU A 12 0.03 8.86 -0.51
CA LEU A 12 0.35 7.97 -1.62
C LEU A 12 1.78 7.38 -1.53
N GLY A 13 2.71 8.10 -0.92
CA GLY A 13 4.06 7.58 -0.64
C GLY A 13 4.06 6.34 0.26
N VAL A 14 3.28 6.39 1.33
CA VAL A 14 3.12 5.25 2.25
C VAL A 14 2.31 4.13 1.59
N ALA A 15 1.24 4.50 0.88
CA ALA A 15 0.43 3.52 0.14
C ALA A 15 1.26 2.76 -0.91
N LYS A 16 2.19 3.43 -1.59
CA LYS A 16 3.13 2.83 -2.53
C LYS A 16 4.00 1.78 -1.85
N GLU A 17 4.66 2.10 -0.74
CA GLU A 17 5.51 1.13 -0.03
C GLU A 17 4.72 -0.08 0.46
N LEU A 18 3.50 0.13 0.98
CA LEU A 18 2.61 -0.95 1.41
C LEU A 18 2.23 -1.87 0.23
N LEU A 19 1.86 -1.28 -0.91
CA LEU A 19 1.51 -2.05 -2.12
C LEU A 19 2.72 -2.78 -2.69
N GLU A 20 3.89 -2.16 -2.73
CA GLU A 20 5.12 -2.81 -3.21
C GLU A 20 5.51 -4.00 -2.33
N LYS A 21 5.42 -3.83 -1.01
CA LYS A 21 5.71 -4.89 -0.04
C LYS A 21 4.73 -6.06 -0.16
N GLU A 22 3.44 -5.79 -0.31
CA GLU A 22 2.41 -6.84 -0.39
C GLU A 22 2.37 -7.52 -1.75
N LEU A 23 2.34 -6.74 -2.84
CA LEU A 23 2.19 -7.28 -4.17
C LEU A 23 3.49 -7.96 -4.65
N GLY A 24 4.65 -7.40 -4.32
CA GLY A 24 5.94 -8.03 -4.63
C GLY A 24 6.17 -9.38 -3.92
N VAL A 25 5.49 -9.62 -2.80
CA VAL A 25 5.54 -10.90 -2.07
C VAL A 25 4.54 -11.91 -2.63
N ARG A 26 3.41 -11.47 -3.19
CA ARG A 26 2.32 -12.37 -3.61
C ARG A 26 2.51 -12.97 -4.99
N GLU A 27 3.24 -12.32 -5.88
CA GLU A 27 3.47 -12.83 -7.21
C GLU A 27 4.25 -14.16 -7.14
N ASN A 28 3.72 -15.21 -7.79
CA ASN A 28 4.32 -16.54 -7.85
C ASN A 28 4.58 -17.21 -6.48
N ARG A 29 3.64 -17.09 -5.53
CA ARG A 29 3.69 -17.80 -4.24
C ARG A 29 2.47 -18.66 -3.95
N LEU A 30 2.68 -19.70 -3.15
CA LEU A 30 1.64 -20.54 -2.58
C LEU A 30 1.16 -19.94 -1.24
N ARG A 31 -0.14 -19.81 -1.04
CA ARG A 31 -0.73 -19.42 0.27
C ARG A 31 -1.38 -20.63 0.93
N CYS A 32 -1.03 -20.88 2.18
CA CYS A 32 -1.72 -21.87 2.99
C CYS A 32 -3.12 -21.39 3.38
N VAL A 33 -4.14 -22.21 3.10
CA VAL A 33 -5.53 -21.93 3.45
C VAL A 33 -5.72 -21.87 4.97
N ASP A 34 -4.91 -22.63 5.71
CA ASP A 34 -5.11 -22.84 7.15
C ASP A 34 -4.42 -21.80 8.02
N CYS A 35 -3.20 -21.39 7.67
CA CYS A 35 -2.43 -20.43 8.47
C CYS A 35 -2.10 -19.12 7.73
N GLY A 36 -2.47 -19.00 6.45
CA GLY A 36 -2.20 -17.82 5.64
C GLY A 36 -0.72 -17.59 5.29
N HIS A 37 0.16 -18.54 5.60
CA HIS A 37 1.59 -18.45 5.27
C HIS A 37 1.82 -18.49 3.75
N PHE A 38 2.77 -17.67 3.28
CA PHE A 38 3.16 -17.60 1.88
C PHE A 38 4.55 -18.20 1.70
N GLN A 39 4.67 -19.18 0.79
CA GLN A 39 5.95 -19.82 0.44
C GLN A 39 6.16 -19.81 -1.08
N ALA A 40 7.41 -19.95 -1.51
CA ALA A 40 7.74 -20.00 -2.92
C ALA A 40 7.11 -21.23 -3.59
N VAL A 41 6.78 -21.10 -4.87
CA VAL A 41 6.48 -22.27 -5.70
C VAL A 41 7.79 -23.03 -5.92
N PRO A 42 7.88 -24.33 -5.60
CA PRO A 42 9.08 -25.12 -5.86
C PRO A 42 9.43 -25.11 -7.35
N ASP A 43 10.71 -24.94 -7.68
CA ASP A 43 11.21 -24.91 -9.07
C ASP A 43 11.15 -26.29 -9.77
N VAL A 44 10.89 -27.36 -9.03
CA VAL A 44 11.00 -28.75 -9.48
C VAL A 44 9.60 -29.38 -9.50
N GLU A 45 9.17 -29.85 -10.68
CA GLU A 45 8.00 -30.72 -10.79
C GLU A 45 8.23 -31.95 -9.90
N PRO A 46 7.28 -32.36 -9.06
CA PRO A 46 7.48 -33.52 -8.19
C PRO A 46 7.81 -34.74 -9.06
N GLU A 47 9.02 -35.29 -8.90
CA GLU A 47 9.40 -36.52 -9.60
C GLU A 47 8.45 -37.63 -9.19
N THR A 48 7.62 -38.09 -10.13
CA THR A 48 6.87 -39.33 -9.96
C THR A 48 7.84 -40.49 -10.14
N ASN A 49 8.47 -40.91 -9.04
CA ASN A 49 9.15 -42.20 -9.00
C ASN A 49 8.08 -43.31 -9.08
N LYS A 50 7.74 -43.73 -10.30
CA LYS A 50 6.94 -44.94 -10.53
C LYS A 50 7.82 -46.17 -10.23
N SER A 51 7.80 -46.63 -8.99
CA SER A 51 8.18 -48.00 -8.65
C SER A 51 7.01 -48.93 -9.00
N GLU A 52 7.31 -50.02 -9.74
CA GLU A 52 6.33 -50.88 -10.42
C GLU A 52 5.46 -51.78 -9.52
N ASP A 53 5.48 -51.65 -8.20
CA ASP A 53 4.64 -52.45 -7.30
C ASP A 53 4.27 -51.65 -6.05
N GLU A 54 3.16 -50.91 -6.08
CA GLU A 54 2.37 -50.51 -4.91
C GLU A 54 1.06 -49.84 -5.38
N GLU A 55 -0.02 -50.09 -4.64
CA GLU A 55 -1.40 -49.74 -4.98
C GLU A 55 -1.55 -48.29 -5.48
N GLU A 56 -2.26 -48.14 -6.60
CA GLU A 56 -2.57 -46.86 -7.25
C GLU A 56 -3.48 -46.01 -6.34
N SER A 57 -2.91 -45.38 -5.31
CA SER A 57 -3.48 -44.18 -4.71
C SER A 57 -2.87 -42.98 -5.44
N ASP A 58 -3.56 -42.48 -6.46
CA ASP A 58 -3.23 -41.25 -7.19
C ASP A 58 -3.39 -39.99 -6.30
N GLU A 59 -2.82 -39.97 -5.10
CA GLU A 59 -2.83 -38.78 -4.24
C GLU A 59 -1.63 -37.90 -4.56
N TYR A 60 -1.90 -36.95 -5.45
CA TYR A 60 -1.00 -35.85 -5.82
C TYR A 60 -0.45 -35.13 -4.57
N THR A 61 0.85 -35.33 -4.29
CA THR A 61 1.59 -34.63 -3.23
C THR A 61 2.05 -33.26 -3.70
N GLY A 62 1.15 -32.28 -3.63
CA GLY A 62 1.57 -30.87 -3.64
C GLY A 62 2.53 -30.57 -2.47
N PRO A 63 3.25 -29.43 -2.50
CA PRO A 63 4.12 -29.04 -1.39
C PRO A 63 3.34 -28.92 -0.08
N ILE A 64 4.05 -29.06 1.04
CA ILE A 64 3.48 -28.91 2.38
C ILE A 64 3.76 -27.49 2.87
N CYS A 65 2.83 -26.93 3.65
CA CYS A 65 3.01 -25.63 4.28
C CYS A 65 4.21 -25.64 5.24
N GLU A 66 5.23 -24.81 4.98
CA GLU A 66 6.45 -24.74 5.80
C GLU A 66 6.21 -24.32 7.26
N LYS A 67 5.03 -23.78 7.58
CA LYS A 67 4.68 -23.27 8.91
C LYS A 67 3.75 -24.17 9.73
N CYS A 68 2.82 -24.87 9.08
CA CYS A 68 1.76 -25.59 9.79
C CYS A 68 1.50 -26.99 9.25
N ASP A 69 2.39 -27.49 8.38
CA ASP A 69 2.35 -28.83 7.80
C ASP A 69 1.06 -29.18 7.04
N SER A 70 0.25 -28.17 6.70
CA SER A 70 -0.96 -28.34 5.91
C SER A 70 -0.64 -28.54 4.44
N GLN A 71 -1.32 -29.49 3.81
CA GLN A 71 -1.27 -29.73 2.37
C GLN A 71 -2.23 -28.82 1.59
N ARG A 72 -3.06 -28.02 2.28
CA ARG A 72 -4.01 -27.10 1.66
C ARG A 72 -3.33 -25.78 1.28
N LEU A 73 -2.52 -25.85 0.23
CA LEU A 73 -1.93 -24.68 -0.40
C LEU A 73 -2.72 -24.32 -1.67
N ILE A 74 -2.95 -23.02 -1.86
CA ILE A 74 -3.48 -22.49 -3.12
C ILE A 74 -2.40 -21.65 -3.79
N LEU A 75 -2.23 -21.85 -5.10
CA LEU A 75 -1.39 -20.96 -5.89
C LEU A 75 -2.07 -19.59 -5.95
N ILE A 76 -1.43 -18.59 -5.34
CA ILE A 76 -1.84 -17.21 -5.53
C ILE A 76 -1.15 -16.75 -6.78
N GLU A 77 -1.81 -17.05 -7.89
CA GLU A 77 -1.24 -16.83 -9.21
C GLU A 77 -1.20 -15.34 -9.56
N GLN A 78 -2.14 -14.51 -9.08
CA GLN A 78 -2.29 -13.18 -9.67
C GLN A 78 -2.63 -12.09 -8.67
N ILE A 79 -1.69 -11.16 -8.55
CA ILE A 79 -2.02 -9.74 -8.44
C ILE A 79 -3.12 -9.45 -9.49
N GLN A 80 -4.34 -9.20 -9.04
CA GLN A 80 -5.42 -8.82 -9.96
C GLN A 80 -5.02 -7.59 -10.78
N TYR A 81 -5.61 -7.45 -11.97
CA TYR A 81 -5.34 -6.34 -12.87
C TYR A 81 -5.49 -4.98 -12.17
N GLU A 82 -6.51 -4.83 -11.32
CA GLU A 82 -6.81 -3.63 -10.55
C GLU A 82 -5.71 -3.32 -9.53
N HIS A 83 -5.15 -4.34 -8.86
CA HIS A 83 -4.03 -4.16 -7.93
C HIS A 83 -2.77 -3.69 -8.66
N LYS A 84 -2.51 -4.23 -9.86
CA LYS A 84 -1.38 -3.80 -10.70
C LYS A 84 -1.57 -2.36 -11.17
N LEU A 85 -2.76 -2.01 -11.65
CA LEU A 85 -3.09 -0.64 -12.03
C LEU A 85 -2.96 0.34 -10.86
N ALA A 86 -3.41 -0.04 -9.67
CA ALA A 86 -3.27 0.80 -8.47
C ALA A 86 -1.79 1.01 -8.11
N LEU A 87 -0.98 -0.05 -8.15
CA LEU A 87 0.47 0.03 -7.92
C LEU A 87 1.17 0.92 -8.96
N ASP A 88 0.84 0.77 -10.23
CA ASP A 88 1.41 1.59 -11.30
C ASP A 88 1.00 3.06 -11.16
N HIS A 89 -0.26 3.33 -10.80
CA HIS A 89 -0.75 4.69 -10.55
C HIS A 89 0.01 5.37 -9.40
N VAL A 90 0.16 4.71 -8.25
CA VAL A 90 0.90 5.30 -7.11
C VAL A 90 2.38 5.46 -7.44
N ARG A 91 2.99 4.56 -8.22
CA ARG A 91 4.38 4.73 -8.67
C ARG A 91 4.60 5.96 -9.51
N LEU A 92 3.64 6.30 -10.38
CA LEU A 92 3.73 7.44 -11.29
C LEU A 92 3.47 8.78 -10.61
N ILE A 93 2.57 8.82 -9.64
CA ILE A 93 2.09 10.08 -9.05
C ILE A 93 2.81 10.44 -7.75
N THR A 94 3.29 9.44 -7.00
CA THR A 94 4.05 9.70 -5.77
C THR A 94 5.35 10.42 -6.08
N GLN A 95 5.45 11.66 -5.62
CA GLN A 95 6.65 12.50 -5.74
C GLN A 95 7.44 12.58 -4.43
N ALA A 96 6.76 12.69 -3.30
CA ALA A 96 7.40 12.73 -1.99
C ALA A 96 7.78 11.31 -1.53
N THR A 97 8.97 11.19 -0.93
CA THR A 97 9.36 9.98 -0.17
C THR A 97 8.51 9.85 1.09
N THR A 98 8.51 8.66 1.71
CA THR A 98 7.80 8.43 2.98
C THR A 98 8.31 9.34 4.10
N GLU A 99 9.62 9.56 4.18
CA GLU A 99 10.22 10.49 5.15
C GLU A 99 9.74 11.93 4.93
N GLN A 100 9.77 12.42 3.69
CA GLN A 100 9.29 13.76 3.35
C GLN A 100 7.79 13.91 3.62
N ALA A 101 6.99 12.90 3.29
CA ALA A 101 5.56 12.86 3.56
C ALA A 101 5.29 13.00 5.07
N THR A 102 5.94 12.19 5.89
CA THR A 102 5.81 12.25 7.36
C THR A 102 6.23 13.63 7.89
N GLN A 103 7.36 14.16 7.43
CA GLN A 103 7.85 15.47 7.86
C GLN A 103 6.89 16.61 7.50
N ILE A 104 6.31 16.59 6.30
CA ILE A 104 5.30 17.60 5.90
C ILE A 104 4.06 17.45 6.78
N MET A 105 3.54 16.23 6.97
CA MET A 105 2.34 16.00 7.77
C MET A 105 2.51 16.49 9.21
N GLU A 106 3.62 16.16 9.87
CA GLU A 106 3.90 16.58 11.25
C GLU A 106 3.90 18.10 11.41
N LYS A 107 4.44 18.83 10.41
CA LYS A 107 4.51 20.30 10.47
C LYS A 107 3.17 20.99 10.21
N ILE A 108 2.28 20.40 9.40
CA ILE A 108 1.02 21.06 9.01
C ILE A 108 -0.19 20.60 9.82
N ILE A 109 -0.11 19.46 10.51
CA ILE A 109 -1.24 18.91 11.29
C ILE A 109 -1.60 19.77 12.50
N GLU A 110 -0.71 20.66 12.93
CA GLU A 110 -0.93 21.61 14.02
C GLU A 110 -1.74 22.85 13.59
N LEU A 111 -1.94 23.04 12.28
CA LEU A 111 -2.73 24.16 11.76
C LEU A 111 -4.23 23.98 12.04
N GLU A 112 -4.91 25.07 12.34
CA GLU A 112 -6.31 25.08 12.81
C GLU A 112 -7.24 24.30 11.90
N HIS A 113 -7.07 24.46 10.58
CA HIS A 113 -7.97 23.88 9.58
C HIS A 113 -7.45 22.58 8.95
N VAL A 114 -6.29 22.07 9.37
CA VAL A 114 -5.65 20.91 8.74
C VAL A 114 -5.82 19.69 9.62
N ASN A 115 -6.71 18.79 9.21
CA ASN A 115 -6.83 17.45 9.81
C ASN A 115 -6.00 16.42 9.02
N GLY A 116 -5.99 15.16 9.47
CA GLY A 116 -5.24 14.09 8.81
C GLY A 116 -5.60 13.89 7.33
N TYR A 117 -6.86 14.10 6.97
CA TYR A 117 -7.32 13.99 5.58
C TYR A 117 -6.69 15.08 4.70
N TYR A 118 -6.69 16.33 5.18
CA TYR A 118 -6.04 17.43 4.48
C TYR A 118 -4.53 17.31 4.46
N ALA A 119 -3.92 16.84 5.54
CA ALA A 119 -2.49 16.61 5.61
C ALA A 119 -2.02 15.61 4.55
N ALA A 120 -2.70 14.46 4.43
CA ALA A 120 -2.42 13.47 3.38
C ALA A 120 -2.60 14.07 1.97
N LYS A 121 -3.69 14.81 1.74
CA LYS A 121 -3.97 15.44 0.45
C LYS A 121 -2.94 16.53 0.08
N ILE A 122 -2.48 17.31 1.05
CA ILE A 122 -1.42 18.31 0.86
C ILE A 122 -0.11 17.62 0.46
N VAL A 123 0.24 16.52 1.12
CA VAL A 123 1.42 15.71 0.77
C VAL A 123 1.32 15.11 -0.62
N ASP A 124 0.14 14.66 -1.04
CA ASP A 124 -0.03 14.05 -2.37
C ASP A 124 -0.03 15.09 -3.49
N VAL A 125 -0.53 16.30 -3.22
CA VAL A 125 -0.62 17.39 -4.20
C VAL A 125 0.64 18.25 -4.26
N LEU A 126 1.38 18.37 -3.14
CA LEU A 126 2.57 19.22 -2.98
C LEU A 126 2.36 20.65 -3.51
N PRO A 127 1.43 21.43 -2.93
CA PRO A 127 1.08 22.76 -3.43
C PRO A 127 2.24 23.76 -3.29
N MET A 128 2.72 24.30 -4.41
CA MET A 128 3.85 25.25 -4.45
C MET A 128 3.45 26.72 -4.36
N HIS A 129 2.16 27.03 -4.46
CA HIS A 129 1.62 28.39 -4.47
C HIS A 129 0.25 28.43 -3.77
N ALA A 130 -0.14 29.63 -3.34
CA ALA A 130 -1.38 29.86 -2.59
C ALA A 130 -2.64 29.33 -3.30
N ASP A 131 -2.73 29.47 -4.62
CA ASP A 131 -3.90 29.01 -5.38
C ASP A 131 -4.03 27.48 -5.41
N ALA A 132 -2.91 26.76 -5.37
CA ALA A 132 -2.93 25.30 -5.25
C ALA A 132 -3.44 24.88 -3.88
N VAL A 133 -3.03 25.57 -2.80
CA VAL A 133 -3.56 25.33 -1.45
C VAL A 133 -5.07 25.62 -1.42
N ARG A 134 -5.52 26.77 -1.93
CA ARG A 134 -6.95 27.11 -1.98
C ARG A 134 -7.77 26.07 -2.74
N SER A 135 -7.21 25.50 -3.80
CA SER A 135 -7.86 24.46 -4.59
C SER A 135 -8.12 23.17 -3.79
N ILE A 136 -7.24 22.84 -2.84
CA ILE A 136 -7.40 21.66 -1.96
C ILE A 136 -8.65 21.79 -1.07
N PHE A 137 -8.92 23.02 -0.60
CA PHE A 137 -10.00 23.36 0.35
C PHE A 137 -11.22 24.01 -0.32
N ALA A 138 -11.29 24.05 -1.64
CA ALA A 138 -12.32 24.80 -2.38
C ALA A 138 -13.78 24.37 -2.10
N ARG A 139 -13.98 23.17 -1.55
CA ARG A 139 -15.31 22.63 -1.20
C ARG A 139 -15.72 22.89 0.25
N GLU A 140 -14.84 23.47 1.04
CA GLU A 140 -15.05 23.69 2.46
C GLU A 140 -15.90 24.92 2.74
N ARG A 141 -16.56 24.91 3.90
CA ARG A 141 -17.38 26.03 4.38
C ARG A 141 -16.58 27.07 5.17
N PHE A 142 -15.27 26.93 5.22
CA PHE A 142 -14.34 27.86 5.82
C PHE A 142 -13.30 28.29 4.79
N SER A 143 -12.58 29.36 5.11
CA SER A 143 -11.45 29.85 4.33
C SER A 143 -10.19 29.79 5.18
N LEU A 144 -9.09 29.34 4.58
CA LEU A 144 -7.78 29.37 5.24
C LEU A 144 -7.29 30.81 5.41
N GLY A 145 -6.60 31.06 6.53
CA GLY A 145 -5.87 32.31 6.74
C GLY A 145 -4.68 32.45 5.80
N HIS A 146 -4.22 33.68 5.55
CA HIS A 146 -3.04 33.91 4.73
C HIS A 146 -1.79 33.22 5.33
N ASP A 147 -1.64 33.32 6.66
CA ASP A 147 -0.53 32.72 7.40
C ASP A 147 -0.53 31.20 7.32
N GLU A 148 -1.70 30.55 7.38
CA GLU A 148 -1.81 29.08 7.20
C GLU A 148 -1.42 28.66 5.79
N ILE A 149 -1.90 29.37 4.78
CA ILE A 149 -1.56 29.10 3.37
C ILE A 149 -0.05 29.23 3.16
N ASP A 150 0.54 30.30 3.66
CA ASP A 150 1.97 30.57 3.51
C ASP A 150 2.81 29.54 4.26
N THR A 151 2.35 29.10 5.44
CA THR A 151 2.98 28.02 6.20
C THR A 151 2.97 26.72 5.41
N ILE A 152 1.82 26.31 4.86
CA ILE A 152 1.71 25.10 4.03
C ILE A 152 2.68 25.15 2.85
N VAL A 153 2.67 26.25 2.09
CA VAL A 153 3.55 26.40 0.92
C VAL A 153 5.02 26.36 1.33
N SER A 154 5.39 27.05 2.41
CA SER A 154 6.78 27.11 2.89
C SER A 154 7.27 25.74 3.33
N VAL A 155 6.48 25.02 4.13
CA VAL A 155 6.81 23.66 4.59
C VAL A 155 7.04 22.71 3.42
N VAL A 156 6.16 22.75 2.42
CA VAL A 156 6.27 21.89 1.23
C VAL A 156 7.55 22.21 0.46
N LYS A 157 7.83 23.49 0.19
CA LYS A 157 9.04 23.92 -0.53
C LYS A 157 10.33 23.55 0.18
N GLU A 158 10.42 23.86 1.48
CA GLU A 158 11.59 23.53 2.29
C GLU A 158 11.86 22.02 2.31
N THR A 159 10.82 21.20 2.44
CA THR A 159 10.96 19.74 2.53
C THR A 159 11.28 19.09 1.18
N MET A 160 10.77 19.67 0.09
CA MET A 160 11.04 19.20 -1.27
C MET A 160 12.34 19.80 -1.86
N GLY A 161 12.94 20.80 -1.21
CA GLY A 161 14.19 21.43 -1.64
C GLY A 161 14.06 22.30 -2.89
N VAL A 162 12.91 22.98 -3.04
CA VAL A 162 12.57 23.81 -4.22
C VAL A 162 12.26 25.27 -3.89
#